data_AF-A0A397I0G0-F1
#
_entry.id   AF-A0A397I0G0-F1
#
_cell.length_a   1.000
_cell.length_b   1.000
_cell.length_c   1.000
_cell.angle_alpha   90.00
_cell.angle_beta   90.00
_cell.angle_gamma   90.00
#
_symmetry.space_group_name_H-M   'P 1'
#
loop_
_entity.id
_entity.type
_entity.pdbx_description
1 polymer ?
#
loop_
_entity_poly.entity_id
_entity_poly.type
_entity_poly.pdbx_seq_one_letter_code
_entity_poly.pdbx_strand_id
1 'polypeptide(L)'
;MEIDFEEKLEKSQENINQMKEEIDFLANINQQFGAENDQLIKNLDQFRKYRIPESISVRSSPGDSGTESEIIPSKRSKGRKLKSKKIAKTNKGKRVFGNNSEEENTESDDEKNKKDVRNEMKTIIKTINSEFSLDYNQTFTSVNNCKIRHKLISELQKSLALKFRPSVTQLTKWLNSIHKSRRATA
;
A
#
# COMPACT_ATOMS: atom_id res chain seq x y z
N MET A 1 -22.80 53.76 5.64
CA MET A 1 -21.98 53.19 4.55
C MET A 1 -20.54 52.98 5.03
N GLU A 2 -19.96 53.91 5.78
CA GLU A 2 -18.61 53.81 6.37
C GLU A 2 -18.47 52.70 7.43
N ILE A 3 -19.48 52.51 8.28
CA ILE A 3 -19.51 51.49 9.35
C ILE A 3 -19.44 50.03 8.79
N ASP A 4 -20.02 49.77 7.61
CA ASP A 4 -19.99 48.43 6.97
C ASP A 4 -18.60 48.08 6.42
N PHE A 5 -17.77 49.08 6.10
CA PHE A 5 -16.39 48.85 5.67
C PHE A 5 -15.46 48.57 6.85
N GLU A 6 -15.67 49.25 7.98
CA GLU A 6 -14.88 49.06 9.20
C GLU A 6 -15.08 47.65 9.80
N GLU A 7 -16.33 47.18 9.90
CA GLU A 7 -16.64 45.83 10.39
C GLU A 7 -16.05 44.74 9.49
N LYS A 8 -16.10 44.93 8.17
CA LYS A 8 -15.47 44.00 7.20
C LYS A 8 -13.95 43.97 7.34
N LEU A 9 -13.34 45.11 7.63
CA LEU A 9 -11.89 45.21 7.82
C LEU A 9 -11.45 44.49 9.10
N GLU A 10 -12.16 44.70 10.21
CA GLU A 10 -11.88 44.06 11.49
C GLU A 10 -12.01 42.54 11.40
N LYS A 11 -13.12 42.05 10.80
CA LYS A 11 -13.32 40.61 10.57
C LYS A 11 -12.24 39.99 9.66
N SER A 12 -11.80 40.73 8.63
CA SER A 12 -10.70 40.26 7.79
C SER A 12 -9.38 40.18 8.57
N GLN A 13 -9.16 41.10 9.51
CA GLN A 13 -7.96 41.12 10.35
C GLN A 13 -7.96 39.96 11.36
N GLU A 14 -9.10 39.65 11.97
CA GLU A 14 -9.27 38.47 12.83
C GLU A 14 -8.99 37.17 12.07
N ASN A 15 -9.53 37.02 10.86
CA ASN A 15 -9.26 35.87 10.02
C ASN A 15 -7.75 35.72 9.69
N ILE A 16 -7.06 36.83 9.43
CA ILE A 16 -5.61 36.82 9.20
C ILE A 16 -4.85 36.37 10.44
N ASN A 17 -5.26 36.82 11.63
CA ASN A 17 -4.63 36.42 12.89
C ASN A 17 -4.85 34.93 13.16
N GLN A 18 -6.07 34.42 12.98
CA GLN A 18 -6.36 32.99 13.09
C GLN A 18 -5.50 32.15 12.14
N MET A 19 -5.41 32.55 10.86
CA MET A 19 -4.58 31.83 9.90
C MET A 19 -3.10 31.82 10.28
N LYS A 20 -2.58 32.91 10.88
CA LYS A 20 -1.21 32.94 11.39
C LYS A 20 -1.00 31.95 12.52
N GLU A 21 -1.92 31.89 13.48
CA GLU A 21 -1.86 30.94 14.59
C GLU A 21 -1.89 29.48 14.09
N GLU A 22 -2.73 29.18 13.10
CA GLU A 22 -2.79 27.86 12.47
C GLU A 22 -1.47 27.50 11.76
N ILE A 23 -0.86 28.46 11.05
CA ILE A 23 0.44 28.26 10.40
C ILE A 23 1.53 27.99 11.44
N ASP A 24 1.57 28.76 12.53
CA ASP A 24 2.56 28.58 13.59
C ASP A 24 2.39 27.23 14.29
N PHE A 25 1.14 26.81 14.54
CA PHE A 25 0.83 25.49 15.08
C PHE A 25 1.33 24.36 14.16
N LEU A 26 1.05 24.46 12.85
CA LEU A 26 1.53 23.48 11.87
C LEU A 26 3.05 23.49 11.74
N ALA A 27 3.70 24.65 11.82
CA ALA A 27 5.15 24.77 11.79
C ALA A 27 5.79 24.04 12.99
N ASN A 28 5.22 24.22 14.18
CA ASN A 28 5.67 23.53 15.39
C ASN A 28 5.53 22.00 15.26
N ILE A 29 4.39 21.51 14.77
CA ILE A 29 4.18 20.08 14.52
C ILE A 29 5.19 19.53 13.52
N ASN A 30 5.40 20.23 12.40
CA ASN A 30 6.36 19.81 11.38
C ASN A 30 7.79 19.79 11.91
N GLN A 31 8.16 20.74 12.77
CA GLN A 31 9.47 20.75 13.43
C GLN A 31 9.64 19.54 14.35
N GLN A 32 8.62 19.20 15.14
CA GLN A 32 8.65 18.02 16.01
C GLN A 32 8.80 16.73 15.20
N PHE A 33 7.99 16.55 14.15
CA PHE A 33 8.12 15.40 13.26
C PHE A 33 9.49 15.33 12.56
N GLY A 34 10.07 16.48 12.21
CA GLY A 34 11.43 16.55 11.68
C GLY A 34 12.46 15.98 12.66
N ALA A 35 12.41 16.43 13.91
CA ALA A 35 13.32 15.93 14.96
C ALA A 35 13.13 14.43 15.25
N GLU A 36 11.89 13.95 15.31
CA GLU A 36 11.58 12.53 15.47
C GLU A 36 12.10 11.69 14.29
N ASN A 37 11.91 12.17 13.05
CA ASN A 37 12.41 11.51 11.85
C ASN A 37 13.94 11.40 11.85
N ASP A 38 14.64 12.48 12.21
CA ASP A 38 16.10 12.47 12.34
C ASP A 38 16.56 11.44 13.38
N GLN A 39 15.85 11.32 14.49
CA GLN A 39 16.15 10.33 15.53
C GLN A 39 15.91 8.90 15.04
N LEU A 40 14.82 8.66 14.30
CA LEU A 40 14.53 7.35 13.71
C LEU A 40 15.57 6.95 12.66
N ILE A 41 16.03 7.88 11.82
CA ILE A 41 17.10 7.64 10.85
C ILE A 41 18.38 7.20 11.57
N LYS A 42 18.78 7.90 12.64
CA LYS A 42 19.94 7.52 13.46
C LYS A 42 19.79 6.12 14.06
N ASN A 43 18.61 5.79 14.59
CA ASN A 43 18.34 4.46 15.14
C ASN A 43 18.44 3.38 14.05
N LEU A 44 17.88 3.61 12.85
CA LEU A 44 17.98 2.68 11.73
C LEU A 44 19.44 2.45 11.31
N ASP A 45 20.25 3.51 11.24
CA ASP A 45 21.66 3.39 10.91
C ASP A 45 22.44 2.58 11.96
N GLN A 46 22.06 2.69 13.25
CA GLN A 46 22.61 1.83 14.29
C GLN A 46 22.28 0.35 14.06
N PHE A 47 21.05 0.02 13.67
CA PHE A 47 20.67 -1.37 13.37
C PHE A 47 21.28 -1.89 12.06
N ARG A 48 21.56 -1.03 11.08
CA ARG A 48 22.30 -1.41 9.86
C ARG A 48 23.67 -2.00 10.17
N LYS A 49 24.34 -1.56 11.25
CA LYS A 49 25.64 -2.12 11.70
C LYS A 49 25.55 -3.62 12.02
N TYR A 50 24.40 -4.08 12.49
CA TYR A 50 24.17 -5.47 12.89
C TYR A 50 23.37 -6.26 11.85
N ARG A 51 23.06 -5.66 10.69
CA ARG A 51 22.39 -6.37 9.60
C ARG A 51 23.33 -7.44 9.06
N ILE A 52 22.85 -8.68 9.10
CA ILE A 52 23.52 -9.85 8.54
C ILE A 52 23.82 -9.57 7.06
N PRO A 53 25.10 -9.61 6.62
CA PRO A 53 25.43 -9.43 5.22
C PRO A 53 24.67 -10.40 4.33
N GLU A 54 24.17 -9.91 3.20
CA GLU A 54 23.43 -10.68 2.18
C GLU A 54 24.13 -12.00 1.82
N SER A 55 25.47 -12.01 1.89
CA SER A 55 26.32 -13.16 1.58
C SER A 55 26.13 -14.37 2.50
N ILE A 56 25.64 -14.17 3.73
CA ILE A 56 25.34 -15.24 4.69
C ILE A 56 23.83 -15.39 4.93
N SER A 57 22.99 -14.57 4.29
CA SER A 57 21.54 -14.78 4.23
C SER A 57 21.29 -16.03 3.40
N VAL A 58 20.96 -17.13 4.08
CA VAL A 58 20.68 -18.42 3.46
C VAL A 58 19.48 -18.24 2.53
N ARG A 59 19.78 -18.15 1.23
CA ARG A 59 18.81 -18.13 0.15
C ARG A 59 18.08 -19.47 0.12
N SER A 60 16.97 -19.57 0.85
CA SER A 60 15.99 -20.63 0.68
C SER A 60 15.36 -20.49 -0.70
N SER A 61 15.99 -21.07 -1.71
CA SER A 61 15.52 -21.30 -3.09
C SER A 61 15.06 -20.07 -3.92
N PRO A 62 15.34 -20.04 -5.24
CA PRO A 62 14.99 -18.90 -6.09
C PRO A 62 13.54 -19.02 -6.57
N GLY A 63 12.62 -18.37 -5.85
CA GLY A 63 11.23 -18.18 -6.26
C GLY A 63 10.86 -16.69 -6.27
N ASP A 64 11.12 -16.04 -7.40
CA ASP A 64 10.46 -14.83 -7.93
C ASP A 64 9.61 -13.98 -6.96
N SER A 65 10.19 -12.94 -6.36
CA SER A 65 9.44 -11.72 -6.07
C SER A 65 10.39 -10.53 -6.00
N GLY A 66 10.61 -9.89 -7.14
CA GLY A 66 11.27 -8.60 -7.20
C GLY A 66 10.35 -7.50 -6.66
N THR A 67 10.68 -6.94 -5.49
CA THR A 67 10.65 -5.50 -5.21
C THR A 67 11.24 -5.22 -3.82
N GLU A 68 12.55 -5.31 -3.69
CA GLU A 68 13.23 -4.43 -2.73
C GLU A 68 13.60 -3.17 -3.51
N SER A 69 12.84 -2.10 -3.28
CA SER A 69 13.22 -0.76 -3.72
C SER A 69 14.38 -0.30 -2.86
N GLU A 70 15.57 -0.80 -3.17
CA GLU A 70 16.81 -0.15 -2.75
C GLU A 70 16.95 1.15 -3.54
N ILE A 71 16.94 2.29 -2.83
CA ILE A 71 17.41 3.55 -3.39
C ILE A 71 18.93 3.43 -3.50
N ILE A 72 19.41 2.81 -4.58
CA ILE A 72 20.83 2.70 -4.89
C ILE A 72 21.30 4.02 -5.51
N PRO A 73 22.30 4.72 -4.95
CA PRO A 73 23.00 5.76 -5.68
C PRO A 73 23.79 5.10 -6.81
N SER A 74 23.37 5.32 -8.05
CA SER A 74 24.02 4.79 -9.25
C SER A 74 25.46 5.31 -9.39
N LYS A 75 26.44 4.53 -8.93
CA LYS A 75 27.88 4.67 -9.28
C LYS A 75 28.29 3.46 -10.12
N ARG A 76 28.26 3.67 -11.44
CA ARG A 76 28.57 2.68 -12.47
C ARG A 76 30.09 2.44 -12.52
N SER A 77 30.59 1.33 -11.98
CA SER A 77 31.94 0.84 -12.31
C SER A 77 31.85 -0.14 -13.49
N LYS A 78 32.75 0.07 -14.46
CA LYS A 78 32.77 -0.59 -15.76
C LYS A 78 33.32 -2.01 -15.66
N GLY A 79 32.60 -2.96 -16.25
CA GLY A 79 33.13 -4.03 -17.10
C GLY A 79 34.07 -5.07 -16.47
N ARG A 80 33.53 -6.25 -16.16
CA ARG A 80 34.30 -7.50 -16.23
C ARG A 80 33.42 -8.65 -16.71
N LYS A 81 33.70 -9.09 -17.94
CA LYS A 81 33.00 -10.16 -18.67
C LYS A 81 33.44 -11.51 -18.10
N LEU A 82 32.59 -12.19 -17.35
CA LEU A 82 32.82 -13.57 -16.91
C LEU A 82 32.22 -14.54 -17.94
N LYS A 83 33.06 -15.44 -18.46
CA LYS A 83 32.73 -16.44 -19.48
C LYS A 83 31.75 -17.47 -18.91
N SER A 84 30.65 -17.69 -19.60
CA SER A 84 29.64 -18.72 -19.30
C SER A 84 30.21 -20.12 -19.56
N LYS A 85 30.15 -21.00 -18.55
CA LYS A 85 30.50 -22.42 -18.69
C LYS A 85 29.28 -23.19 -19.24
N LYS A 86 29.48 -23.88 -20.36
CA LYS A 86 28.48 -24.62 -21.15
C LYS A 86 27.89 -25.78 -20.34
N ILE A 87 26.58 -25.75 -20.10
CA ILE A 87 25.83 -26.87 -19.50
C ILE A 87 25.24 -27.69 -20.64
N ALA A 88 25.51 -29.00 -20.65
CA ALA A 88 25.00 -29.94 -21.63
C ALA A 88 23.50 -30.19 -21.41
N LYS A 89 22.70 -30.04 -22.47
CA LYS A 89 21.29 -30.42 -22.51
C LYS A 89 21.17 -31.94 -22.58
N THR A 90 20.54 -32.57 -21.60
CA THR A 90 19.97 -33.92 -21.77
C THR A 90 18.46 -33.82 -21.90
N ASN A 91 18.00 -34.28 -23.03
CA ASN A 91 16.64 -34.32 -23.52
C ASN A 91 16.03 -35.69 -23.23
N LYS A 92 15.04 -35.75 -22.34
CA LYS A 92 14.04 -36.84 -22.31
C LYS A 92 12.66 -36.21 -22.22
N GLY A 93 11.85 -36.40 -23.27
CA GLY A 93 10.43 -36.01 -23.35
C GLY A 93 9.56 -36.76 -22.33
N LYS A 94 8.26 -36.53 -22.16
CA LYS A 94 7.20 -36.26 -23.15
C LYS A 94 5.89 -35.96 -22.39
N ARG A 95 5.21 -34.84 -22.72
CA ARG A 95 3.76 -34.44 -22.68
C ARG A 95 2.81 -35.05 -21.60
N VAL A 96 1.90 -34.31 -20.95
CA VAL A 96 0.57 -33.84 -21.44
C VAL A 96 -0.02 -32.76 -20.48
N PHE A 97 -0.88 -31.88 -21.04
CA PHE A 97 -1.68 -30.78 -20.47
C PHE A 97 -2.42 -30.99 -19.12
N GLY A 98 -2.63 -29.89 -18.39
CA GLY A 98 -3.75 -29.71 -17.45
C GLY A 98 -3.46 -28.72 -16.31
N ASN A 99 -4.02 -27.51 -16.38
CA ASN A 99 -3.96 -26.52 -15.31
C ASN A 99 -4.63 -27.03 -14.02
N ASN A 100 -4.01 -26.74 -12.87
CA ASN A 100 -4.61 -26.37 -11.57
C ASN A 100 -3.55 -26.63 -10.48
N SER A 101 -2.59 -25.70 -10.33
CA SER A 101 -1.75 -25.69 -9.13
C SER A 101 -2.57 -25.02 -8.03
N GLU A 102 -3.11 -25.85 -7.15
CA GLU A 102 -3.66 -25.45 -5.85
C GLU A 102 -2.67 -24.49 -5.18
N GLU A 103 -3.17 -23.29 -4.85
CA GLU A 103 -2.43 -22.32 -4.06
C GLU A 103 -2.19 -22.91 -2.68
N GLU A 104 -0.91 -23.00 -2.34
CA GLU A 104 -0.35 -23.47 -1.09
C GLU A 104 -1.05 -22.77 0.10
N ASN A 105 -1.85 -23.53 0.84
CA ASN A 105 -2.39 -23.11 2.12
C ASN A 105 -1.24 -23.00 3.12
N THR A 106 -0.66 -21.81 3.24
CA THR A 106 -0.06 -21.40 4.51
C THR A 106 -1.18 -20.91 5.41
N GLU A 107 -1.92 -21.87 5.97
CA GLU A 107 -2.87 -21.65 7.06
C GLU A 107 -2.05 -21.32 8.31
N SER A 108 -1.66 -20.05 8.45
CA SER A 108 -1.26 -19.48 9.73
C SER A 108 -2.51 -18.93 10.41
N ASP A 109 -2.53 -18.98 11.74
CA ASP A 109 -3.63 -18.67 12.70
C ASP A 109 -4.39 -17.32 12.50
N ASP A 110 -4.00 -16.51 11.52
CA ASP A 110 -4.65 -15.25 11.08
C ASP A 110 -5.87 -15.44 10.16
N GLU A 111 -6.16 -16.66 9.70
CA GLU A 111 -7.22 -16.89 8.70
C GLU A 111 -8.64 -16.62 9.22
N LYS A 112 -8.91 -16.91 10.51
CA LYS A 112 -10.21 -16.61 11.14
C LYS A 112 -10.50 -15.11 11.16
N ASN A 113 -9.52 -14.29 11.55
CA ASN A 113 -9.63 -12.84 11.55
C ASN A 113 -9.86 -12.30 10.13
N LYS A 114 -9.13 -12.81 9.13
CA LYS A 114 -9.26 -12.40 7.73
C LYS A 114 -10.65 -12.66 7.16
N LYS A 115 -11.32 -13.74 7.55
CA LYS A 115 -12.68 -14.07 7.09
C LYS A 115 -13.72 -13.12 7.70
N ASP A 116 -13.61 -12.82 8.99
CA ASP A 116 -14.48 -11.87 9.68
C ASP A 116 -14.32 -10.45 9.13
N VAL A 117 -13.08 -10.00 8.91
CA VAL A 117 -12.81 -8.70 8.27
C VAL A 117 -13.40 -8.62 6.88
N ARG A 118 -13.30 -9.69 6.08
CA ARG A 118 -13.92 -9.76 4.74
C ARG A 118 -15.45 -9.69 4.79
N ASN A 119 -16.07 -10.27 5.81
CA ASN A 119 -17.52 -10.21 6.00
C ASN A 119 -17.97 -8.82 6.46
N GLU A 120 -17.28 -8.19 7.42
CA GLU A 120 -17.54 -6.80 7.82
C GLU A 120 -17.38 -5.85 6.62
N MET A 121 -16.31 -6.01 5.84
CA MET A 121 -16.06 -5.24 4.62
C MET A 121 -17.17 -5.44 3.57
N LYS A 122 -17.64 -6.67 3.36
CA LYS A 122 -18.77 -6.95 2.46
C LYS A 122 -20.05 -6.26 2.93
N THR A 123 -20.31 -6.24 4.24
CA THR A 123 -21.46 -5.55 4.82
C THR A 123 -21.34 -4.04 4.64
N ILE A 124 -20.18 -3.46 4.93
CA ILE A 124 -19.91 -2.04 4.72
C ILE A 124 -20.08 -1.68 3.24
N ILE A 125 -19.53 -2.45 2.30
CA ILE A 125 -19.70 -2.22 0.85
C ILE A 125 -21.16 -2.32 0.40
N LYS A 126 -21.98 -3.16 1.04
CA LYS A 126 -23.43 -3.24 0.77
C LYS A 126 -24.19 -2.03 1.32
N THR A 127 -23.75 -1.48 2.45
CA THR A 127 -24.38 -0.33 3.13
C THR A 127 -23.94 1.01 2.54
N ILE A 128 -22.71 1.11 2.04
CA ILE A 128 -22.17 2.32 1.41
C ILE A 128 -22.99 2.65 0.15
N ASN A 129 -23.21 3.95 -0.08
CA ASN A 129 -23.98 4.49 -1.19
C ASN A 129 -23.49 3.97 -2.56
N SER A 130 -24.41 3.86 -3.51
CA SER A 130 -24.19 3.53 -4.93
C SER A 130 -23.06 4.31 -5.61
N GLU A 131 -22.69 5.48 -5.09
CA GLU A 131 -21.51 6.26 -5.53
C GLU A 131 -20.19 5.46 -5.49
N PHE A 132 -20.10 4.46 -4.59
CA PHE A 132 -18.92 3.60 -4.47
C PHE A 132 -19.07 2.25 -5.18
N SER A 133 -20.10 2.10 -6.01
CA SER A 133 -20.35 0.88 -6.78
C SER A 133 -19.28 0.72 -7.85
N LEU A 134 -18.51 -0.38 -7.75
CA LEU A 134 -17.55 -0.76 -8.77
C LEU A 134 -18.29 -1.27 -10.02
N ASP A 135 -17.78 -0.90 -11.20
CA ASP A 135 -18.25 -1.45 -12.46
C ASP A 135 -17.69 -2.88 -12.62
N TYR A 136 -18.59 -3.87 -12.60
CA TYR A 136 -18.24 -5.28 -12.74
C TYR A 136 -18.05 -5.72 -14.19
N ASN A 137 -18.49 -4.93 -15.17
CA ASN A 137 -18.26 -5.19 -16.59
C ASN A 137 -16.82 -4.84 -17.00
N GLN A 138 -16.17 -3.98 -16.22
CA GLN A 138 -14.79 -3.57 -16.44
C GLN A 138 -13.82 -4.30 -15.52
N THR A 139 -12.53 -4.28 -15.88
CA THR A 139 -11.46 -4.76 -15.01
C THR A 139 -11.37 -3.95 -13.72
N PHE A 140 -11.01 -4.60 -12.61
CA PHE A 140 -10.79 -3.92 -11.32
C PHE A 140 -9.75 -2.77 -11.39
N THR A 141 -8.86 -2.81 -12.38
CA THR A 141 -7.82 -1.80 -12.65
C THR A 141 -8.22 -0.77 -13.71
N SER A 142 -9.48 -0.72 -14.17
CA SER A 142 -9.91 0.30 -15.12
C SER A 142 -9.82 1.70 -14.53
N VAL A 143 -9.72 2.73 -15.38
CA VAL A 143 -9.59 4.13 -14.92
C VAL A 143 -10.76 4.54 -14.02
N ASN A 144 -11.99 4.16 -14.39
CA ASN A 144 -13.18 4.48 -13.60
C ASN A 144 -13.17 3.72 -12.26
N ASN A 145 -12.91 2.41 -12.29
CA ASN A 145 -12.84 1.60 -11.09
C ASN A 145 -11.69 1.99 -10.16
N CYS A 146 -10.59 2.53 -10.69
CA CYS A 146 -9.47 3.01 -9.89
C CYS A 146 -9.87 4.22 -9.02
N LYS A 147 -10.61 5.19 -9.59
CA LYS A 147 -11.12 6.36 -8.87
C LYS A 147 -12.09 5.95 -7.76
N ILE A 148 -13.03 5.06 -8.07
CA ILE A 148 -14.02 4.54 -7.13
C ILE A 148 -13.33 3.74 -6.01
N ARG A 149 -12.36 2.88 -6.38
CA ARG A 149 -11.57 2.09 -5.42
C ARG A 149 -10.80 2.97 -4.45
N HIS A 150 -10.16 4.04 -4.91
CA HIS A 150 -9.41 4.93 -4.02
C HIS A 150 -10.32 5.56 -2.96
N LYS A 151 -11.48 6.09 -3.35
CA LYS A 151 -12.47 6.61 -2.40
C LYS A 151 -12.98 5.52 -1.45
N LEU A 152 -13.30 4.33 -1.98
CA LEU A 152 -13.82 3.20 -1.20
C LEU A 152 -12.80 2.69 -0.16
N ILE A 153 -11.52 2.64 -0.51
CA ILE A 153 -10.46 2.26 0.42
C ILE A 153 -10.37 3.26 1.58
N SER A 154 -10.45 4.56 1.31
CA SER A 154 -10.43 5.59 2.36
C SER A 154 -11.57 5.43 3.37
N GLU A 155 -12.78 5.14 2.89
CA GLU A 155 -13.93 4.91 3.77
C GLU A 155 -13.81 3.59 4.55
N LEU A 156 -13.39 2.51 3.89
CA LEU A 156 -13.16 1.22 4.56
C LEU A 156 -12.08 1.30 5.63
N GLN A 157 -11.02 2.08 5.40
CA GLN A 157 -10.00 2.31 6.41
C GLN A 157 -10.57 3.01 7.63
N LYS A 158 -11.39 4.06 7.46
CA LYS A 158 -12.05 4.74 8.60
C LYS A 158 -12.93 3.80 9.40
N SER A 159 -13.77 3.00 8.73
CA SER A 159 -14.71 2.09 9.39
C SER A 159 -14.02 0.92 10.09
N LEU A 160 -12.92 0.40 9.53
CA LEU A 160 -12.22 -0.77 10.04
C LEU A 160 -11.02 -0.42 10.94
N ALA A 161 -10.62 0.87 11.02
CA ALA A 161 -9.49 1.33 11.81
C ALA A 161 -9.62 1.02 13.30
N LEU A 162 -10.83 1.01 13.84
CA LEU A 162 -11.05 0.76 15.27
C LEU A 162 -10.83 -0.70 15.67
N LYS A 163 -11.10 -1.65 14.75
CA LYS A 163 -11.11 -3.08 15.07
C LYS A 163 -9.94 -3.87 14.48
N PHE A 164 -9.55 -3.56 13.25
CA PHE A 164 -8.67 -4.44 12.47
C PHE A 164 -7.47 -3.73 11.85
N ARG A 165 -7.49 -2.39 11.77
CA ARG A 165 -6.42 -1.55 11.19
C ARG A 165 -5.83 -2.11 9.89
N PRO A 166 -6.67 -2.47 8.89
CA PRO A 166 -6.16 -3.08 7.67
C PRO A 166 -5.36 -2.09 6.82
N SER A 167 -4.24 -2.56 6.27
CA SER A 167 -3.45 -1.78 5.32
C SER A 167 -4.18 -1.58 3.98
N VAL A 168 -3.81 -0.52 3.25
CA VAL A 168 -4.32 -0.24 1.90
C VAL A 168 -4.14 -1.46 0.98
N THR A 169 -2.99 -2.13 1.08
CA THR A 169 -2.66 -3.31 0.27
C THR A 169 -3.56 -4.50 0.58
N GLN A 170 -3.87 -4.74 1.87
CA GLN A 170 -4.80 -5.80 2.27
C GLN A 170 -6.22 -5.52 1.77
N LEU A 171 -6.73 -4.30 1.96
CA LEU A 171 -8.03 -3.88 1.47
C LEU A 171 -8.13 -4.01 -0.06
N THR A 172 -7.09 -3.63 -0.78
CA THR A 172 -7.03 -3.74 -2.24
C THR A 172 -7.11 -5.21 -2.70
N LYS A 173 -6.35 -6.11 -2.06
CA LYS A 173 -6.39 -7.55 -2.36
C LYS A 173 -7.78 -8.14 -2.09
N TRP A 174 -8.40 -7.76 -0.98
CA TRP A 174 -9.75 -8.24 -0.63
C TRP A 174 -10.82 -7.68 -1.55
N LEU A 175 -10.78 -6.40 -1.91
CA LEU A 175 -11.68 -5.80 -2.91
C LEU A 175 -11.57 -6.52 -4.26
N ASN A 176 -10.35 -6.81 -4.72
CA ASN A 176 -10.14 -7.53 -5.97
C ASN A 176 -10.75 -8.95 -5.92
N SER A 177 -10.62 -9.64 -4.78
CA SER A 177 -11.24 -10.94 -4.58
C SER A 177 -12.77 -10.87 -4.61
N ILE A 178 -13.36 -9.86 -3.97
CA ILE A 178 -14.82 -9.61 -4.01
C ILE A 178 -15.28 -9.28 -5.43
N HIS A 179 -14.52 -8.48 -6.17
CA HIS A 179 -14.83 -8.11 -7.55
C HIS A 179 -14.81 -9.32 -8.49
N LYS A 180 -13.77 -10.15 -8.42
CA LYS A 180 -13.67 -11.41 -9.17
C LYS A 180 -14.81 -12.36 -8.84
N SER A 181 -15.13 -12.52 -7.56
CA SER A 181 -16.23 -13.39 -7.12
C SER A 181 -17.57 -12.97 -7.70
N ARG A 182 -17.87 -11.66 -7.78
CA ARG A 182 -19.13 -11.17 -8.36
C ARG A 182 -19.18 -11.30 -9.89
N ARG A 183 -18.03 -11.17 -10.56
CA ARG A 183 -17.93 -11.42 -12.02
C ARG A 183 -18.10 -12.88 -12.39
N ALA A 184 -17.76 -13.81 -11.51
CA ALA A 184 -17.93 -15.25 -11.76
C ALA A 184 -19.38 -15.72 -11.59
N THR A 185 -20.23 -14.93 -10.92
CA THR A 185 -21.64 -15.23 -10.65
C THR A 185 -22.62 -14.54 -11.61
N ALA A 186 -22.12 -13.70 -12.51
CA ALA A 186 -22.90 -12.99 -13.54
C ALA A 186 -22.66 -13.64 -14.91
#